data_AF-A0A924HZR1-F1
#
_entry.id   AF-A0A924HZR1-F1
#
_cell.length_a   1.000
_cell.length_b   1.000
_cell.length_c   1.000
_cell.angle_alpha   90.00
_cell.angle_beta   90.00
_cell.angle_gamma   90.00
#
_symmetry.space_group_name_H-M   'P 1'
#
loop_
_entity.id
_entity.type
_entity.pdbx_description
1 polymer ?
#
loop_
_entity_poly.entity_id
_entity_poly.type
_entity_poly.pdbx_seq_one_letter_code
_entity_poly.pdbx_strand_id
1 'polypeptide(L)'
;MPKVTEEYRVSKRAEITSAAMRAFRRKGFHATSMADIITESGLSAGAIYGHFGGKNDIVLEVASRVIDARIGKVEELSSARPLPAPAELLRLLASGLAHDLGRPAMLVQLWGEAVTEPALRALWGLLVGRLRAAYCSYLSLWHQSEHGATVADADRLAAEQVVLFLSCAQGYILQSALVTEFDGEAFLRSMELHLPR
;
A
#
# COMPACT_ATOMS: atom_id res chain seq x y z
N MET A 1 -0.36 39.09 3.75
CA MET A 1 -0.30 37.80 3.04
C MET A 1 -1.40 36.91 3.58
N PRO A 2 -2.24 36.24 2.75
CA PRO A 2 -3.20 35.28 3.28
C PRO A 2 -2.42 34.14 3.95
N LYS A 3 -2.78 33.76 5.18
CA LYS A 3 -2.27 32.54 5.79
C LYS A 3 -2.73 31.39 4.91
N VAL A 4 -1.79 30.74 4.24
CA VAL A 4 -2.04 29.47 3.56
C VAL A 4 -2.63 28.53 4.61
N THR A 5 -3.89 28.12 4.43
CA THR A 5 -4.58 27.25 5.38
C THR A 5 -3.97 25.85 5.32
N GLU A 6 -4.07 25.09 6.41
CA GLU A 6 -3.60 23.71 6.42
C GLU A 6 -4.32 22.86 5.35
N GLU A 7 -5.62 23.10 5.17
CA GLU A 7 -6.42 22.50 4.10
C GLU A 7 -5.84 22.76 2.70
N TYR A 8 -5.37 23.99 2.44
CA TYR A 8 -4.72 24.31 1.17
C TYR A 8 -3.40 23.54 1.03
N ARG A 9 -2.59 23.44 2.09
CA ARG A 9 -1.33 22.69 2.06
C ARG A 9 -1.57 21.21 1.78
N VAL A 10 -2.54 20.61 2.45
CA VAL A 10 -2.93 19.20 2.27
C VAL A 10 -3.43 18.96 0.84
N SER A 11 -4.30 19.82 0.34
CA SER A 11 -4.83 19.73 -1.02
C SER A 11 -3.71 19.84 -2.07
N LYS A 12 -2.77 20.79 -1.91
CA LYS A 12 -1.64 20.93 -2.83
C LYS A 12 -0.66 19.77 -2.76
N ARG A 13 -0.34 19.28 -1.56
CA ARG A 13 0.43 18.03 -1.43
C ARG A 13 -0.27 16.90 -2.17
N ALA A 14 -1.60 16.83 -2.10
CA ALA A 14 -2.35 15.80 -2.80
C ALA A 14 -2.33 15.87 -4.32
N GLU A 15 -2.39 17.07 -4.87
CA GLU A 15 -2.22 17.30 -6.30
C GLU A 15 -0.83 16.87 -6.79
N ILE A 16 0.22 17.28 -6.07
CA ILE A 16 1.61 16.94 -6.40
C ILE A 16 1.83 15.43 -6.33
N THR A 17 1.36 14.76 -5.27
CA THR A 17 1.49 13.32 -5.11
C THR A 17 0.75 12.56 -6.21
N SER A 18 -0.43 13.04 -6.62
CA SER A 18 -1.18 12.44 -7.71
C SER A 18 -0.46 12.58 -9.06
N ALA A 19 0.17 13.73 -9.31
CA ALA A 19 1.02 13.93 -10.48
C ALA A 19 2.25 13.02 -10.45
N ALA A 20 2.94 12.93 -9.32
CA ALA A 20 4.08 12.05 -9.17
C ALA A 20 3.71 10.58 -9.40
N MET A 21 2.57 10.12 -8.87
CA MET A 21 2.08 8.77 -9.11
C MET A 21 1.84 8.48 -10.59
N ARG A 22 1.30 9.45 -11.37
CA ARG A 22 1.18 9.31 -12.83
C ARG A 22 2.55 9.24 -13.52
N ALA A 23 3.49 10.09 -13.13
CA ALA A 23 4.84 10.07 -13.67
C ALA A 23 5.56 8.74 -13.40
N PHE A 24 5.47 8.23 -12.16
CA PHE A 24 6.04 6.94 -11.75
C PHE A 24 5.40 5.77 -12.49
N ARG A 25 4.08 5.76 -12.69
CA ARG A 25 3.41 4.72 -13.49
C ARG A 25 3.90 4.66 -14.94
N ARG A 26 4.28 5.79 -15.52
CA ARG A 26 4.74 5.89 -16.92
C ARG A 26 6.23 5.56 -17.08
N LYS A 27 7.09 6.10 -16.22
CA LYS A 27 8.56 6.02 -16.38
C LYS A 27 9.23 5.07 -15.39
N GLY A 28 8.53 4.61 -14.36
CA GLY A 28 9.12 3.94 -13.21
C GLY A 28 9.74 4.93 -12.22
N PHE A 29 10.07 4.43 -11.04
CA PHE A 29 10.62 5.21 -9.95
C PHE A 29 11.94 5.88 -10.33
N HIS A 30 12.96 5.10 -10.65
CA HIS A 30 14.31 5.60 -10.85
C HIS A 30 14.38 6.63 -11.98
N ALA A 31 13.71 6.37 -13.10
CA ALA A 31 13.77 7.21 -14.29
C ALA A 31 12.90 8.50 -14.19
N THR A 32 12.00 8.62 -13.21
CA THR A 32 11.28 9.88 -12.98
C THR A 32 12.17 10.88 -12.24
N SER A 33 12.37 12.05 -12.83
CA SER A 33 13.08 13.18 -12.23
C SER A 33 12.12 14.17 -11.54
N MET A 34 12.67 15.13 -10.77
CA MET A 34 11.86 16.26 -10.28
C MET A 34 11.29 17.10 -11.42
N ALA A 35 12.02 17.25 -12.52
CA ALA A 35 11.54 17.97 -13.71
C ALA A 35 10.32 17.28 -14.32
N ASP A 36 10.32 15.94 -14.39
CA ASP A 36 9.16 15.18 -14.86
C ASP A 36 7.92 15.42 -13.98
N ILE A 37 8.09 15.46 -12.65
CA ILE A 37 6.98 15.70 -11.71
C ILE A 37 6.48 17.14 -11.84
N ILE A 38 7.36 18.11 -12.00
CA ILE A 38 7.02 19.51 -12.27
C ILE A 38 6.17 19.60 -13.54
N THR A 39 6.64 19.03 -14.65
CA THR A 39 5.89 18.99 -15.91
C THR A 39 4.55 18.27 -15.78
N GLU A 40 4.50 17.11 -15.10
CA GLU A 40 3.28 16.31 -14.93
C GLU A 40 2.24 16.98 -14.01
N SER A 41 2.68 17.81 -13.07
CA SER A 41 1.80 18.55 -12.16
C SER A 41 1.27 19.86 -12.75
N GLY A 42 1.98 20.46 -13.72
CA GLY A 42 1.69 21.81 -14.19
C GLY A 42 1.97 22.92 -13.18
N LEU A 43 2.54 22.60 -12.02
CA LEU A 43 2.92 23.55 -10.98
C LEU A 43 4.34 24.08 -11.20
N SER A 44 4.64 25.24 -10.63
CA SER A 44 6.02 25.76 -10.65
C SER A 44 6.94 24.93 -9.78
N ALA A 45 8.24 24.91 -10.11
CA ALA A 45 9.26 24.28 -9.27
C ALA A 45 9.21 24.81 -7.82
N GLY A 46 9.09 26.13 -7.65
CA GLY A 46 8.99 26.75 -6.34
C GLY A 46 7.77 26.30 -5.52
N ALA A 47 6.63 26.05 -6.18
CA ALA A 47 5.46 25.49 -5.51
C ALA A 47 5.74 24.07 -4.99
N ILE A 48 6.35 23.21 -5.80
CA ILE A 48 6.64 21.82 -5.39
C ILE A 48 7.68 21.78 -4.27
N TYR A 49 8.79 22.49 -4.42
CA TYR A 49 9.84 22.56 -3.40
C TYR A 49 9.39 23.25 -2.11
N GLY A 50 8.33 24.08 -2.16
CA GLY A 50 7.69 24.62 -0.96
C GLY A 50 6.86 23.58 -0.17
N HIS A 51 6.49 22.47 -0.81
CA HIS A 51 5.72 21.39 -0.19
C HIS A 51 6.54 20.13 0.10
N PHE A 52 7.59 19.85 -0.69
CA PHE A 52 8.38 18.62 -0.57
C PHE A 52 9.89 18.91 -0.62
N GLY A 53 10.65 18.16 0.18
CA GLY A 53 12.11 18.24 0.22
C GLY A 53 12.82 17.65 -1.01
N GLY A 54 12.07 16.99 -1.90
CA GLY A 54 12.58 16.39 -3.13
C GLY A 54 11.82 15.12 -3.50
N LYS A 55 12.39 14.37 -4.46
CA LYS A 55 11.76 13.15 -5.01
C LYS A 55 11.46 12.11 -3.92
N ASN A 56 12.40 11.86 -3.01
CA ASN A 56 12.23 10.86 -1.96
C ASN A 56 11.06 11.19 -1.03
N ASP A 57 10.85 12.46 -0.68
CA ASP A 57 9.72 12.89 0.15
C ASP A 57 8.37 12.68 -0.57
N ILE A 58 8.31 13.02 -1.86
CA ILE A 58 7.13 12.77 -2.70
C ILE A 58 6.80 11.28 -2.79
N VAL A 59 7.84 10.45 -2.92
CA VAL A 59 7.73 9.00 -3.00
C VAL A 59 7.12 8.41 -1.75
N LEU A 60 7.54 8.90 -0.59
CA LEU A 60 7.06 8.45 0.70
C LEU A 60 5.60 8.80 0.89
N GLU A 61 5.21 10.00 0.45
CA GLU A 61 3.82 10.43 0.42
C GLU A 61 2.97 9.57 -0.54
N VAL A 62 3.50 9.19 -1.71
CA VAL A 62 2.83 8.21 -2.60
C VAL A 62 2.64 6.87 -1.88
N ALA A 63 3.71 6.33 -1.27
CA ALA A 63 3.67 5.05 -0.57
C ALA A 63 2.69 5.08 0.62
N SER A 64 2.67 6.17 1.38
CA SER A 64 1.70 6.37 2.48
C SER A 64 0.28 6.26 1.97
N ARG A 65 -0.07 6.98 0.91
CA ARG A 65 -1.44 6.94 0.35
C ARG A 65 -1.88 5.58 -0.12
N VAL A 66 -0.98 4.83 -0.74
CA VAL A 66 -1.27 3.46 -1.16
C VAL A 66 -1.59 2.59 0.06
N ILE A 67 -0.80 2.71 1.12
CA ILE A 67 -1.00 1.97 2.36
C ILE A 67 -2.27 2.44 3.10
N ASP A 68 -2.52 3.74 3.17
CA ASP A 68 -3.70 4.33 3.78
C ASP A 68 -4.98 3.85 3.08
N ALA A 69 -4.99 3.80 1.74
CA ALA A 69 -6.10 3.25 0.97
C ALA A 69 -6.34 1.75 1.27
N ARG A 70 -5.28 0.98 1.53
CA ARG A 70 -5.40 -0.44 1.90
C ARG A 70 -5.90 -0.62 3.31
N ILE A 71 -5.37 0.15 4.26
CA ILE A 71 -5.85 0.15 5.65
C ILE A 71 -7.33 0.53 5.69
N GLY A 72 -7.72 1.62 5.00
CA GLY A 72 -9.13 2.03 4.93
C GLY A 72 -10.04 0.94 4.36
N LYS A 73 -9.57 0.16 3.38
CA LYS A 73 -10.35 -0.98 2.86
C LYS A 73 -10.47 -2.13 3.88
N VAL A 74 -9.42 -2.43 4.64
CA VAL A 74 -9.47 -3.42 5.74
C VAL A 74 -10.46 -2.96 6.82
N GLU A 75 -10.43 -1.69 7.18
CA GLU A 75 -11.33 -1.08 8.17
C GLU A 75 -12.79 -1.13 7.70
N GLU A 76 -13.05 -0.79 6.44
CA GLU A 76 -14.37 -0.91 5.82
C GLU A 76 -14.89 -2.36 5.92
N LEU A 77 -14.07 -3.34 5.55
CA LEU A 77 -14.45 -4.75 5.58
C LEU A 77 -14.59 -5.32 7.00
N SER A 78 -13.94 -4.73 8.00
CA SER A 78 -14.11 -5.11 9.42
C SER A 78 -15.54 -4.87 9.92
N SER A 79 -16.27 -3.96 9.26
CA SER A 79 -17.66 -3.65 9.59
C SER A 79 -18.68 -4.52 8.85
N ALA A 80 -18.25 -5.35 7.90
CA ALA A 80 -19.14 -6.23 7.13
C ALA A 80 -19.70 -7.39 7.98
N ARG A 81 -20.90 -7.87 7.63
CA ARG A 81 -21.54 -9.05 8.25
C ARG A 81 -22.20 -9.92 7.18
N PRO A 82 -21.82 -11.21 7.03
CA PRO A 82 -20.70 -11.88 7.72
C PRO A 82 -19.36 -11.20 7.41
N LEU A 83 -18.34 -11.41 8.25
CA LEU A 83 -17.01 -10.93 7.90
C LEU A 83 -16.48 -11.76 6.72
N PRO A 84 -15.86 -11.11 5.71
CA PRO A 84 -15.20 -11.86 4.65
C PRO A 84 -14.17 -12.84 5.24
N ALA A 85 -13.98 -13.98 4.57
CA ALA A 85 -12.90 -14.87 4.95
C ALA A 85 -11.55 -14.16 4.73
N PRO A 86 -10.51 -14.47 5.51
CA PRO A 86 -9.19 -13.85 5.37
C PRO A 86 -8.61 -13.97 3.94
N ALA A 87 -8.90 -15.06 3.25
CA ALA A 87 -8.50 -15.22 1.85
C ALA A 87 -9.27 -14.27 0.90
N GLU A 88 -10.55 -14.04 1.14
CA GLU A 88 -11.38 -13.10 0.37
C GLU A 88 -10.91 -11.66 0.57
N LEU A 89 -10.56 -11.29 1.82
CA LEU A 89 -9.93 -10.00 2.12
C LEU A 89 -8.68 -9.79 1.25
N LEU A 90 -7.76 -10.76 1.22
CA LEU A 90 -6.54 -10.63 0.43
C LEU A 90 -6.84 -10.54 -1.08
N ARG A 91 -7.83 -11.29 -1.57
CA ARG A 91 -8.26 -11.18 -2.97
C ARG A 91 -8.71 -9.77 -3.32
N LEU A 92 -9.59 -9.20 -2.50
CA LEU A 92 -10.11 -7.84 -2.70
C LEU A 92 -8.97 -6.80 -2.71
N LEU A 93 -8.01 -6.94 -1.80
CA LEU A 93 -6.88 -6.01 -1.71
C LEU A 93 -5.87 -6.18 -2.86
N ALA A 94 -5.58 -7.40 -3.29
CA ALA A 94 -4.70 -7.69 -4.41
C ALA A 94 -5.28 -7.17 -5.74
N SER A 95 -6.58 -7.42 -5.98
CA SER A 95 -7.29 -6.89 -7.15
C SER A 95 -7.32 -5.36 -7.16
N GLY A 96 -7.55 -4.73 -6.01
CA GLY A 96 -7.46 -3.27 -5.87
C GLY A 96 -6.06 -2.73 -6.19
N LEU A 97 -5.00 -3.47 -5.87
CA LEU A 97 -3.62 -3.05 -6.17
C LEU A 97 -3.29 -3.06 -7.65
N ALA A 98 -3.74 -4.08 -8.38
CA ALA A 98 -3.61 -4.12 -9.83
C ALA A 98 -4.35 -2.95 -10.49
N HIS A 99 -5.54 -2.61 -9.99
CA HIS A 99 -6.33 -1.48 -10.49
C HIS A 99 -5.65 -0.12 -10.22
N ASP A 100 -5.28 0.15 -8.96
CA ASP A 100 -4.83 1.48 -8.53
C ASP A 100 -3.43 1.83 -9.07
N LEU A 101 -2.52 0.86 -9.09
CA LEU A 101 -1.13 1.09 -9.49
C LEU A 101 -0.86 0.70 -10.95
N GLY A 102 -1.77 0.01 -11.61
CA GLY A 102 -1.49 -0.65 -12.89
C GLY A 102 -0.44 -1.75 -12.69
N ARG A 103 0.76 -1.58 -13.25
CA ARG A 103 1.86 -2.51 -13.00
C ARG A 103 2.46 -2.24 -11.61
N PRO A 104 2.39 -3.17 -10.65
CA PRO A 104 2.91 -2.95 -9.30
C PRO A 104 4.45 -2.97 -9.24
N ALA A 105 5.12 -3.04 -10.40
CA ALA A 105 6.57 -2.90 -10.56
C ALA A 105 7.16 -1.65 -9.89
N MET A 106 6.38 -0.57 -9.76
CA MET A 106 6.79 0.62 -9.00
C MET A 106 7.09 0.30 -7.53
N LEU A 107 6.27 -0.55 -6.89
CA LEU A 107 6.50 -0.95 -5.49
C LEU A 107 7.77 -1.78 -5.35
N VAL A 108 8.04 -2.65 -6.34
CA VAL A 108 9.27 -3.45 -6.37
C VAL A 108 10.51 -2.55 -6.47
N GLN A 109 10.47 -1.51 -7.30
CA GLN A 109 11.57 -0.53 -7.38
C GLN A 109 11.75 0.23 -6.07
N LEU A 110 10.66 0.65 -5.43
CA LEU A 110 10.71 1.29 -4.12
C LEU A 110 11.30 0.38 -3.04
N TRP A 111 10.97 -0.92 -3.05
CA TRP A 111 11.58 -1.89 -2.14
C TRP A 111 13.08 -1.99 -2.36
N GLY A 112 13.52 -2.02 -3.62
CA GLY A 112 14.95 -1.99 -3.97
C GLY A 112 15.66 -0.78 -3.37
N GLU A 113 15.09 0.42 -3.53
CA GLU A 113 15.64 1.65 -2.96
C GLU A 113 15.65 1.64 -1.42
N ALA A 114 14.62 1.08 -0.78
CA ALA A 114 14.60 0.94 0.67
C ALA A 114 15.67 -0.04 1.20
N VAL A 115 16.18 -0.95 0.36
CA VAL A 115 17.33 -1.79 0.73
C VAL A 115 18.60 -0.97 0.82
N THR A 116 18.81 0.04 -0.02
CA THR A 116 20.04 0.84 -0.06
C THR A 116 19.96 2.12 0.76
N GLU A 117 18.77 2.70 0.95
CA GLU A 117 18.58 3.99 1.63
C GLU A 117 17.97 3.84 3.04
N PRO A 118 18.73 4.10 4.13
CA PRO A 118 18.25 3.91 5.50
C PRO A 118 16.99 4.70 5.85
N ALA A 119 16.86 5.93 5.34
CA ALA A 119 15.69 6.77 5.57
C ALA A 119 14.43 6.16 4.93
N LEU A 120 14.53 5.67 3.69
CA LEU A 120 13.43 4.98 3.02
C LEU A 120 13.09 3.66 3.72
N ARG A 121 14.11 2.93 4.20
CA ARG A 121 13.91 1.70 4.98
C ARG A 121 13.12 1.92 6.26
N ALA A 122 13.49 2.94 7.04
CA ALA A 122 12.82 3.27 8.30
C ALA A 122 11.35 3.62 8.06
N LEU A 123 11.09 4.43 7.03
CA LEU A 123 9.73 4.85 6.68
C LEU A 123 8.89 3.71 6.12
N TRP A 124 9.48 2.84 5.29
CA TRP A 124 8.83 1.61 4.85
C TRP A 124 8.45 0.72 6.04
N GLY A 125 9.34 0.59 7.03
CA GLY A 125 9.06 -0.13 8.28
C GLY A 125 7.84 0.41 9.02
N LEU A 126 7.68 1.74 9.09
CA LEU A 126 6.50 2.38 9.68
C LEU A 126 5.22 2.07 8.88
N LEU A 127 5.27 2.19 7.55
CA LEU A 127 4.12 1.93 6.68
C LEU A 127 3.66 0.47 6.75
N VAL A 128 4.59 -0.48 6.66
CA VAL A 128 4.27 -1.91 6.78
C VAL A 128 3.81 -2.26 8.19
N GLY A 129 4.35 -1.59 9.22
CA GLY A 129 3.89 -1.74 10.60
C GLY A 129 2.42 -1.37 10.77
N ARG A 130 1.98 -0.25 10.17
CA ARG A 130 0.57 0.17 10.17
C ARG A 130 -0.32 -0.82 9.44
N LEU A 131 0.09 -1.29 8.26
CA LEU A 131 -0.67 -2.29 7.51
C LEU A 131 -0.77 -3.62 8.26
N ARG A 132 0.33 -4.06 8.90
CA ARG A 132 0.34 -5.26 9.76
C ARG A 132 -0.66 -5.12 10.89
N ALA A 133 -0.69 -3.97 11.58
CA ALA A 133 -1.63 -3.74 12.67
C ALA A 133 -3.08 -3.85 12.19
N ALA A 134 -3.42 -3.24 11.05
CA ALA A 134 -4.76 -3.35 10.46
C ALA A 134 -5.15 -4.80 10.15
N TYR A 135 -4.24 -5.60 9.56
CA TYR A 135 -4.49 -7.02 9.34
C TYR A 135 -4.63 -7.83 10.62
N CYS A 136 -3.81 -7.57 11.63
CA CYS A 136 -3.95 -8.25 12.93
C CYS A 136 -5.32 -7.98 13.56
N SER A 137 -5.75 -6.71 13.57
CA SER A 137 -7.07 -6.34 14.09
C SER A 137 -8.19 -7.04 13.33
N TYR A 138 -8.12 -7.09 12.00
CA TYR A 138 -9.10 -7.80 11.18
C TYR A 138 -9.13 -9.31 11.48
N LEU A 139 -7.97 -9.97 11.48
CA LEU A 139 -7.87 -11.40 11.73
C LEU A 139 -8.35 -11.77 13.14
N SER A 140 -8.02 -10.95 14.14
CA SER A 140 -8.51 -11.16 15.51
C SER A 140 -10.03 -11.04 15.57
N LEU A 141 -10.60 -10.01 14.93
CA LEU A 141 -12.05 -9.84 14.85
C LEU A 141 -12.73 -11.02 14.13
N TRP A 142 -12.13 -11.52 13.05
CA TRP A 142 -12.62 -12.67 12.31
C TRP A 142 -12.60 -13.96 13.13
N HIS A 143 -11.51 -14.26 13.85
CA HIS A 143 -11.44 -15.42 14.76
C HIS A 143 -12.46 -15.34 15.91
N GLN A 144 -12.68 -14.15 16.46
CA GLN A 144 -13.70 -13.97 17.51
C GLN A 144 -15.11 -14.20 16.98
N SER A 145 -15.41 -13.67 15.79
CA SER A 145 -16.77 -13.70 15.21
C SER A 145 -17.14 -15.06 14.61
N GLU A 146 -16.26 -15.66 13.82
CA GLU A 146 -16.57 -16.89 13.08
C GLU A 146 -16.22 -18.16 13.87
N HIS A 147 -15.24 -18.10 14.79
CA HIS A 147 -14.75 -19.26 15.53
C HIS A 147 -15.03 -19.18 17.04
N GLY A 148 -15.60 -18.08 17.54
CA GLY A 148 -15.84 -17.88 18.97
C GLY A 148 -14.57 -17.87 19.81
N ALA A 149 -13.41 -17.58 19.21
CA ALA A 149 -12.14 -17.54 19.90
C ALA A 149 -12.14 -16.46 21.00
N THR A 150 -11.43 -16.71 22.10
CA THR A 150 -11.16 -15.65 23.09
C THR A 150 -10.33 -14.55 22.46
N VAL A 151 -10.39 -13.33 22.99
CA VAL A 151 -9.57 -12.20 22.50
C VAL A 151 -8.08 -12.57 22.50
N ALA A 152 -7.59 -13.22 23.56
CA ALA A 152 -6.19 -13.62 23.67
C ALA A 152 -5.77 -14.66 22.61
N ASP A 153 -6.62 -15.66 22.35
CA ASP A 153 -6.35 -16.67 21.32
C ASP A 153 -6.43 -16.08 19.91
N ALA A 154 -7.43 -15.22 19.67
CA ALA A 154 -7.61 -14.53 18.39
C ALA A 154 -6.42 -13.62 18.06
N ASP A 155 -5.92 -12.85 19.03
CA ASP A 155 -4.76 -11.98 18.85
C ASP A 155 -3.48 -12.79 18.58
N ARG A 156 -3.31 -13.92 19.28
CA ARG A 156 -2.18 -14.83 19.05
C ARG A 156 -2.22 -15.43 17.64
N LEU A 157 -3.38 -15.96 17.23
CA LEU A 157 -3.57 -16.52 15.89
C LEU A 157 -3.38 -15.45 14.80
N ALA A 158 -3.90 -14.24 15.01
CA ALA A 158 -3.72 -13.12 14.11
C ALA A 158 -2.23 -12.76 13.93
N ALA A 159 -1.47 -12.70 15.03
CA ALA A 159 -0.03 -12.43 15.00
C ALA A 159 0.77 -13.53 14.28
N GLU A 160 0.38 -14.79 14.39
CA GLU A 160 0.98 -15.92 13.68
C GLU A 160 0.65 -15.85 12.16
N GLN A 161 -0.60 -15.54 11.81
CA GLN A 161 -1.10 -15.57 10.44
C GLN A 161 -0.71 -14.34 9.62
N VAL A 162 -0.57 -13.16 10.24
CA VAL A 162 -0.31 -11.90 9.51
C VAL A 162 0.98 -11.95 8.68
N VAL A 163 1.96 -12.75 9.09
CA VAL A 163 3.21 -12.92 8.35
C VAL A 163 2.93 -13.54 6.98
N LEU A 164 2.13 -14.60 6.92
CA LEU A 164 1.72 -15.23 5.66
C LEU A 164 0.89 -14.27 4.81
N PHE A 165 0.01 -13.47 5.41
CA PHE A 165 -0.80 -12.47 4.71
C PHE A 165 0.07 -11.44 3.98
N LEU A 166 1.04 -10.87 4.69
CA LEU A 166 1.98 -9.93 4.12
C LEU A 166 2.83 -10.59 3.03
N SER A 167 3.30 -11.82 3.25
CA SER A 167 4.09 -12.56 2.26
C SER A 167 3.30 -12.87 0.99
N CYS A 168 2.02 -13.25 1.08
CA CYS A 168 1.17 -13.47 -0.09
C CYS A 168 0.94 -12.19 -0.88
N ALA A 169 0.63 -11.08 -0.20
CA ALA A 169 0.46 -9.78 -0.86
C ALA A 169 1.75 -9.33 -1.57
N GLN A 170 2.90 -9.47 -0.90
CA GLN A 170 4.20 -9.16 -1.49
C GLN A 170 4.55 -10.10 -2.66
N GLY A 171 4.24 -11.39 -2.53
CA GLY A 171 4.41 -12.39 -3.57
C GLY A 171 3.60 -12.06 -4.82
N TYR A 172 2.34 -11.66 -4.65
CA TYR A 172 1.49 -11.22 -5.76
C TYR A 172 2.11 -10.01 -6.49
N ILE A 173 2.54 -8.99 -5.73
CA ILE A 173 3.21 -7.79 -6.28
C ILE A 173 4.46 -8.16 -7.07
N LEU A 174 5.33 -8.99 -6.48
CA LEU A 174 6.61 -9.32 -7.06
C LEU A 174 6.44 -10.19 -8.32
N GLN A 175 5.61 -11.22 -8.25
CA GLN A 175 5.39 -12.14 -9.36
C GLN A 175 4.66 -11.46 -10.52
N SER A 176 3.61 -10.66 -10.25
CA SER A 176 2.93 -9.88 -11.29
C SER A 176 3.83 -8.84 -11.96
N ALA A 177 4.90 -8.39 -11.28
CA ALA A 177 5.86 -7.46 -11.84
C ALA A 177 6.99 -8.13 -12.64
N LEU A 178 7.41 -9.35 -12.25
CA LEU A 178 8.65 -9.96 -12.77
C LEU A 178 8.44 -11.24 -13.58
N VAL A 179 7.30 -11.94 -13.43
CA VAL A 179 7.02 -13.20 -14.13
C VAL A 179 6.22 -12.91 -15.40
N THR A 180 6.77 -13.28 -16.56
CA THR A 180 6.20 -12.96 -17.88
C THR A 180 4.82 -13.59 -18.12
N GLU A 181 4.61 -14.82 -17.65
CA GLU A 181 3.35 -15.56 -17.77
C GLU A 181 2.64 -15.68 -16.42
N PHE A 182 2.61 -14.58 -15.66
CA PHE A 182 1.94 -14.57 -14.35
C PHE A 182 0.41 -14.70 -14.49
N ASP A 183 -0.13 -15.85 -14.06
CA ASP A 183 -1.57 -16.02 -13.87
C ASP A 183 -1.98 -15.54 -12.47
N GLY A 184 -2.38 -14.27 -12.40
CA GLY A 184 -2.84 -13.64 -11.15
C GLY A 184 -4.06 -14.32 -10.55
N GLU A 185 -4.98 -14.83 -11.37
CA GLU A 185 -6.14 -15.55 -10.87
C GLU A 185 -5.78 -16.93 -10.31
N ALA A 186 -4.81 -17.63 -10.92
CA ALA A 186 -4.28 -18.86 -10.32
C ALA A 186 -3.59 -18.61 -8.98
N PHE A 187 -2.82 -17.51 -8.87
CA PHE A 187 -2.20 -17.12 -7.60
C PHE A 187 -3.26 -16.88 -6.51
N LEU A 188 -4.30 -16.09 -6.83
CA LEU A 188 -5.38 -15.78 -5.89
C LEU A 188 -6.18 -17.02 -5.50
N ARG A 189 -6.52 -17.90 -6.44
CA ARG A 189 -7.15 -19.20 -6.15
C ARG A 189 -6.27 -20.07 -5.24
N SER A 190 -4.96 -20.07 -5.47
CA SER A 190 -4.02 -20.83 -4.64
C SER A 190 -4.00 -20.33 -3.20
N MET A 191 -4.04 -19.00 -3.00
CA MET A 191 -4.14 -18.42 -1.65
C MET A 191 -5.41 -18.89 -0.92
N GLU A 192 -6.56 -18.89 -1.59
CA GLU A 192 -7.85 -19.34 -1.00
C GLU A 192 -7.91 -20.83 -0.65
N LEU A 193 -7.05 -21.64 -1.25
CA LEU A 193 -6.92 -23.05 -0.92
C LEU A 193 -6.10 -23.27 0.35
N HIS A 194 -5.12 -22.41 0.64
CA HIS A 194 -4.12 -22.65 1.69
C HIS A 194 -4.25 -21.72 2.90
N LEU A 195 -5.03 -20.64 2.79
CA LEU A 195 -5.31 -19.75 3.90
C LEU A 195 -6.50 -20.21 4.75
N PRO A 196 -6.58 -19.79 6.02
CA PRO A 196 -7.70 -20.12 6.91
C PRO A 196 -9.04 -19.75 6.28
N ARG A 197 -10.03 -20.62 6.45
CA ARG A 197 -11.41 -20.48 5.99
C ARG A 197 -12.37 -20.33 7.14
#